data_AF-A0A1I3DHQ3-F1
#
_entry.id   AF-A0A1I3DHQ3-F1
#
_cell.length_a   1.000
_cell.length_b   1.000
_cell.length_c   1.000
_cell.angle_alpha   90.00
_cell.angle_beta   90.00
_cell.angle_gamma   90.00
#
_symmetry.space_group_name_H-M   'P 1'
#
loop_
_entity.id
_entity.type
_entity.pdbx_description
1 polymer ?
#
loop_
_entity_poly.entity_id
_entity_poly.type
_entity_poly.pdbx_seq_one_letter_code
_entity_poly.pdbx_strand_id
1 'polypeptide(L)'
;MAISAHPSLLASLGVAALIVWRLYSRIRRMVGRQKLSNVRPWFTILLFTWLLGMLLFASLSHPDHLAAMTGGVALGIGLGVYGHRLTTFEQTPAGLFYTPSAHLGIALSLLFIGRIVYRLVQFYLSSSPLVWTPNDVSGSSLTLLIFGILAAYYVTYAIGLLRWRYGVRLNNTAA
;
A
#
# COMPACT_ATOMS: atom_id res chain seq x y z
N MET A 1 26.75 4.85 -31.38
CA MET A 1 25.29 4.95 -31.17
C MET A 1 25.08 5.83 -29.94
N ALA A 2 24.93 7.14 -30.13
CA ALA A 2 24.71 8.06 -29.02
C ALA A 2 23.27 7.87 -28.53
N ILE A 3 23.09 7.44 -27.28
CA ILE A 3 21.77 7.40 -26.65
C ILE A 3 21.36 8.87 -26.49
N SER A 4 20.51 9.37 -27.38
CA SER A 4 19.89 10.67 -27.24
C SER A 4 19.04 10.64 -25.97
N ALA A 5 19.61 11.12 -24.87
CA ALA A 5 18.96 11.20 -23.57
C ALA A 5 17.80 12.20 -23.67
N HIS A 6 16.64 11.72 -24.11
CA HIS A 6 15.43 12.52 -24.07
C HIS A 6 15.16 12.90 -22.60
N PRO A 7 14.81 14.16 -22.29
CA PRO A 7 14.56 14.61 -20.91
C PRO A 7 13.50 13.76 -20.18
N SER A 8 12.61 13.10 -20.93
CA SER A 8 11.63 12.13 -20.43
C SER A 8 12.26 10.84 -19.87
N LEU A 9 13.40 10.37 -20.39
CA LEU A 9 14.12 9.20 -19.88
C LEU A 9 14.75 9.49 -18.52
N LEU A 10 15.40 10.65 -18.38
CA LEU A 10 15.98 11.09 -17.11
C LEU A 10 14.90 11.29 -16.03
N ALA A 11 13.76 11.88 -16.40
CA ALA A 11 12.61 12.01 -15.50
C ALA A 11 12.07 10.63 -15.07
N SER A 12 11.92 9.69 -16.00
CA SER A 12 11.42 8.33 -15.72
C SER A 12 12.37 7.53 -14.82
N LEU A 13 13.68 7.61 -15.09
CA LEU A 13 14.72 7.00 -14.26
C LEU A 13 14.78 7.64 -12.87
N GLY A 14 14.62 8.95 -12.77
CA GLY A 14 14.54 9.68 -11.49
C GLY A 14 13.34 9.24 -10.66
N VAL A 15 12.16 9.12 -11.26
CA VAL A 15 10.95 8.61 -10.60
C VAL A 15 11.13 7.15 -10.17
N ALA A 16 11.68 6.30 -11.03
CA ALA A 16 11.97 4.90 -10.70
C ALA A 16 12.95 4.79 -9.51
N ALA A 17 14.03 5.57 -9.52
CA ALA A 17 15.00 5.60 -8.43
C ALA A 17 14.37 6.10 -7.11
N LEU A 18 13.53 7.14 -7.16
CA LEU A 18 12.78 7.64 -6.02
C LEU A 18 11.85 6.58 -5.42
N ILE A 19 11.14 5.83 -6.28
CA ILE A 19 10.26 4.74 -5.86
C ILE A 19 11.07 3.65 -5.17
N VAL A 20 12.16 3.19 -5.78
CA VAL A 20 13.04 2.14 -5.22
C VAL A 20 13.61 2.59 -3.88
N TRP A 21 14.11 3.83 -3.79
CA TRP A 21 14.65 4.37 -2.55
C TRP A 21 13.58 4.49 -1.44
N ARG A 22 12.40 5.02 -1.76
CA ARG A 22 11.29 5.15 -0.82
C ARG A 22 10.88 3.77 -0.30
N LEU A 23 10.94 2.76 -1.15
CA LEU A 23 10.56 1.40 -0.80
C LEU A 23 11.61 0.64 0.00
N TYR A 24 12.89 0.77 -0.36
CA TYR A 24 13.99 0.23 0.44
C TYR A 24 13.97 0.83 1.86
N SER A 25 13.78 2.15 1.94
CA SER A 25 13.64 2.86 3.20
C SER A 25 12.44 2.36 4.01
N ARG A 26 11.37 1.96 3.33
CA ARG A 26 10.17 1.40 3.94
C ARG A 26 10.38 -0.01 4.49
N ILE A 27 10.97 -0.90 3.70
CA ILE A 27 11.31 -2.27 4.11
C ILE A 27 12.26 -2.22 5.30
N ARG A 28 13.33 -1.40 5.24
CA ARG A 28 14.28 -1.22 6.34
C ARG A 28 13.59 -0.75 7.63
N ARG A 29 12.56 0.11 7.53
CA ARG A 29 11.78 0.57 8.69
C ARG A 29 10.80 -0.48 9.23
N MET A 30 10.43 -1.50 8.45
CA MET A 30 9.53 -2.57 8.89
C MET A 30 10.24 -3.63 9.73
N VAL A 31 11.57 -3.72 9.63
CA VAL A 31 12.40 -4.63 10.43
C VAL A 31 12.78 -3.93 11.73
N GLY A 32 11.86 -3.88 12.68
CA GLY A 32 12.16 -3.31 13.99
C GLY A 32 10.94 -3.06 14.87
N ARG A 33 11.21 -2.90 16.16
CA ARG A 33 10.22 -2.55 17.17
C ARG A 33 9.69 -1.14 16.91
N GLN A 34 8.38 -1.00 16.77
CA GLN A 34 7.76 0.30 16.50
C GLN A 34 6.89 0.75 17.67
N LYS A 35 7.08 2.01 18.10
CA LYS A 35 6.16 2.64 19.05
C LYS A 35 4.84 2.94 18.34
N LEU A 36 3.73 2.53 18.94
CA LEU A 36 2.41 2.83 18.42
C LEU A 36 2.13 4.34 18.52
N SER A 37 1.98 4.99 17.37
CA SER A 37 1.56 6.39 17.30
C SER A 37 0.05 6.52 17.45
N ASN A 38 -0.39 7.59 18.10
CA ASN A 38 -1.81 7.83 18.36
C ASN A 38 -2.62 8.24 17.12
N VAL A 39 -1.98 8.89 16.14
CA VAL A 39 -2.63 9.55 14.98
C VAL A 39 -2.36 8.84 13.65
N ARG A 40 -1.20 8.18 13.49
CA ARG A 40 -0.82 7.54 12.22
C ARG A 40 -1.83 6.50 11.70
N PRO A 41 -2.39 5.61 12.54
CA PRO A 41 -3.37 4.62 12.08
C PRO A 41 -4.65 5.29 11.54
N TRP A 42 -5.13 6.35 12.21
CA TRP A 42 -6.31 7.11 11.79
C TRP A 42 -6.13 7.75 10.42
N PHE A 43 -4.99 8.41 10.19
CA PHE A 43 -4.69 9.02 8.90
C PHE A 43 -4.66 7.97 7.77
N THR A 44 -4.10 6.79 8.06
CA THR A 44 -4.04 5.68 7.11
C THR A 44 -5.44 5.18 6.76
N ILE A 45 -6.30 4.97 7.76
CA ILE A 45 -7.69 4.55 7.55
C ILE A 45 -8.44 5.59 6.72
N LEU A 46 -8.39 6.87 7.11
CA LEU A 46 -9.12 7.94 6.42
C LEU A 46 -8.67 8.07 4.97
N LEU A 47 -7.36 8.18 4.73
CA LEU A 47 -6.81 8.37 3.39
C LEU A 47 -7.13 7.19 2.47
N PHE A 48 -6.85 5.96 2.90
CA PHE A 48 -7.04 4.80 2.02
C PHE A 48 -8.50 4.44 1.82
N THR A 49 -9.36 4.64 2.82
CA THR A 49 -10.81 4.42 2.66
C THR A 49 -11.40 5.44 1.69
N TRP A 50 -10.99 6.71 1.80
CA TRP A 50 -11.42 7.75 0.87
C TRP A 50 -10.95 7.47 -0.56
N LEU A 51 -9.68 7.08 -0.75
CA LEU A 51 -9.15 6.68 -2.06
C LEU A 51 -9.90 5.47 -2.63
N LEU A 52 -10.13 4.43 -1.83
CA LEU A 52 -10.93 3.27 -2.26
C LEU A 52 -12.32 3.68 -2.73
N GLY A 53 -13.00 4.57 -1.97
CA GLY A 53 -14.31 5.09 -2.33
C GLY A 53 -14.31 5.84 -3.66
N MET A 54 -13.33 6.73 -3.86
CA MET A 54 -13.20 7.46 -5.14
C MET A 54 -12.94 6.55 -6.33
N LEU A 55 -12.00 5.61 -6.19
CA LEU A 55 -11.68 4.69 -7.30
C LEU A 55 -12.83 3.73 -7.58
N LEU A 56 -13.56 3.29 -6.56
CA LEU A 56 -14.74 2.43 -6.73
C LEU A 56 -15.85 3.21 -7.46
N PHE A 57 -16.10 4.46 -7.07
CA PHE A 57 -17.03 5.35 -7.74
C PHE A 57 -16.65 5.58 -9.21
N ALA A 58 -15.37 5.85 -9.49
CA ALA A 58 -14.86 5.99 -10.85
C ALA A 58 -14.95 4.70 -11.69
N SER A 59 -15.02 3.54 -11.03
CA SER A 59 -15.09 2.23 -11.68
C SER A 59 -16.53 1.77 -11.96
N LEU A 60 -17.56 2.49 -11.50
CA LEU A 60 -18.96 2.05 -11.62
C LEU A 60 -19.42 1.78 -13.06
N SER A 61 -18.81 2.46 -14.04
CA SER A 61 -19.10 2.29 -15.47
C SER A 61 -18.43 1.07 -16.11
N HIS A 62 -17.53 0.38 -15.41
CA HIS A 62 -16.72 -0.72 -15.95
C HIS A 62 -16.78 -1.94 -15.02
N PRO A 63 -17.54 -3.00 -15.39
CA PRO A 63 -17.73 -4.16 -14.52
C PRO A 63 -16.42 -4.88 -14.18
N ASP A 64 -15.47 -4.94 -15.12
CA ASP A 64 -14.16 -5.55 -14.92
C ASP A 64 -13.33 -4.82 -13.85
N HIS A 65 -13.42 -3.48 -13.83
CA HIS A 65 -12.75 -2.65 -12.84
C HIS A 65 -13.34 -2.86 -11.46
N LEU A 66 -14.67 -2.95 -11.36
CA LEU A 66 -15.35 -3.26 -10.10
C LEU A 66 -14.93 -4.62 -9.57
N ALA A 67 -14.97 -5.67 -10.40
CA ALA A 67 -14.61 -7.03 -10.01
C ALA A 67 -13.15 -7.10 -9.51
N ALA A 68 -12.24 -6.44 -10.23
CA ALA A 68 -10.84 -6.34 -9.84
C ALA A 68 -10.67 -5.60 -8.50
N MET A 69 -11.37 -4.48 -8.31
CA MET A 69 -11.34 -3.68 -7.09
C MET A 69 -11.88 -4.46 -5.90
N THR A 70 -13.06 -5.09 -6.03
CA THR A 70 -13.68 -5.87 -4.95
C THR A 70 -12.88 -7.11 -4.61
N GLY A 71 -12.35 -7.81 -5.62
CA GLY A 71 -11.46 -8.96 -5.42
C GLY A 71 -10.18 -8.56 -4.71
N GLY A 72 -9.59 -7.44 -5.11
CA GLY A 72 -8.41 -6.87 -4.44
C GLY A 72 -8.69 -6.51 -2.99
N VAL A 73 -9.81 -5.82 -2.71
CA VAL A 73 -10.21 -5.48 -1.34
C VAL A 73 -10.40 -6.73 -0.49
N ALA A 74 -11.10 -7.75 -0.99
CA ALA A 74 -11.32 -9.01 -0.26
C ALA A 74 -9.99 -9.70 0.12
N LEU A 75 -9.07 -9.81 -0.84
CA LEU A 75 -7.73 -10.36 -0.60
C LEU A 75 -6.93 -9.51 0.39
N GLY A 76 -6.98 -8.19 0.26
CA GLY A 76 -6.31 -7.25 1.16
C GLY A 76 -6.80 -7.35 2.60
N ILE A 77 -8.11 -7.46 2.81
CA ILE A 77 -8.70 -7.70 4.14
C ILE A 77 -8.17 -9.01 4.72
N GLY A 78 -8.20 -10.09 3.95
CA GLY A 78 -7.68 -11.40 4.37
C GLY A 78 -6.22 -11.33 4.82
N LEU A 79 -5.36 -10.68 4.00
CA LEU A 79 -3.96 -10.46 4.34
C LEU A 79 -3.78 -9.57 5.57
N GLY A 80 -4.63 -8.56 5.77
CA GLY A 80 -4.58 -7.67 6.92
C GLY A 80 -4.92 -8.39 8.22
N VAL A 81 -5.95 -9.23 8.20
CA VAL A 81 -6.33 -10.10 9.33
C VAL A 81 -5.21 -11.11 9.63
N TYR A 82 -4.63 -11.71 8.59
CA TYR A 82 -3.50 -12.63 8.74
C TYR A 82 -2.28 -11.91 9.35
N GLY A 83 -1.98 -10.70 8.89
CA GLY A 83 -0.86 -9.91 9.41
C GLY A 83 -0.98 -9.55 10.89
N HIS A 84 -2.19 -9.35 11.39
CA HIS A 84 -2.41 -9.18 12.84
C HIS A 84 -2.02 -10.40 13.65
N ARG A 85 -2.28 -11.61 13.14
CA ARG A 85 -1.93 -12.85 13.84
C ARG A 85 -0.42 -13.06 13.94
N LEU A 86 0.34 -12.51 13.00
CA LEU A 86 1.80 -12.58 12.99
C LEU A 86 2.46 -11.42 13.74
N THR A 87 1.68 -10.47 14.24
CA THR A 87 2.21 -9.28 14.93
C THR A 87 2.37 -9.58 16.41
N THR A 88 3.58 -9.36 16.92
CA THR A 88 3.84 -9.43 18.36
C THR A 88 3.55 -8.07 18.99
N PHE A 89 2.63 -8.07 19.94
CA PHE A 89 2.24 -6.88 20.69
C PHE A 89 2.92 -6.87 22.05
N GLU A 90 3.53 -5.74 22.39
CA GLU A 90 4.23 -5.56 23.66
C GLU A 90 3.69 -4.34 24.40
N GLN A 91 3.36 -4.54 25.67
CA GLN A 91 3.00 -3.48 26.59
C GLN A 91 4.16 -3.21 27.52
N THR A 92 4.61 -1.95 27.59
CA THR A 92 5.67 -1.54 28.52
C THR A 92 5.27 -0.25 29.22
N PRO A 93 5.87 0.08 30.37
CA PRO A 93 5.63 1.37 31.06
C PRO A 93 5.91 2.59 30.17
N ALA A 94 6.84 2.47 29.22
CA ALA A 94 7.19 3.53 28.26
C ALA A 94 6.16 3.70 27.12
N GLY A 95 5.20 2.78 27.00
CA GLY A 95 4.12 2.81 26.01
C GLY A 95 3.86 1.48 25.32
N LEU A 96 3.01 1.57 24.29
CA LEU A 96 2.61 0.44 23.46
C LEU A 96 3.58 0.26 22.29
N PHE A 97 4.15 -0.93 22.17
CA PHE A 97 5.05 -1.31 21.09
C PHE A 97 4.47 -2.47 20.29
N TYR A 98 4.76 -2.50 19.00
CA TYR A 98 4.39 -3.60 18.12
C TYR A 98 5.55 -3.93 17.19
N THR A 99 5.72 -5.22 16.94
CA THR A 99 6.73 -5.74 16.01
C THR A 99 5.99 -6.49 14.91
N PRO A 100 5.79 -5.87 13.74
CA PRO A 100 5.14 -6.52 12.61
C PRO A 100 6.05 -7.59 12.00
N SER A 101 5.47 -8.68 11.49
CA SER A 101 6.24 -9.63 10.68
C SER A 101 6.68 -8.99 9.36
N ALA A 102 7.98 -8.96 9.09
CA ALA A 102 8.54 -8.33 7.89
C ALA A 102 8.04 -8.97 6.58
N HIS A 103 7.70 -10.25 6.59
CA HIS A 103 7.31 -11.04 5.41
C HIS A 103 6.17 -10.41 4.60
N LEU A 104 5.08 -10.00 5.26
CA LEU A 104 3.94 -9.39 4.57
C LEU A 104 4.27 -8.01 4.00
N GLY A 105 5.05 -7.22 4.76
CA GLY A 105 5.54 -5.93 4.30
C GLY A 105 6.42 -6.06 3.05
N ILE A 106 7.28 -7.07 3.02
CA ILE A 106 8.15 -7.39 1.88
C ILE A 106 7.33 -7.90 0.69
N ALA A 107 6.42 -8.86 0.90
CA ALA A 107 5.60 -9.43 -0.18
C ALA A 107 4.75 -8.37 -0.88
N LEU A 108 4.07 -7.50 -0.11
CA LEU A 108 3.27 -6.40 -0.67
C LEU A 108 4.14 -5.34 -1.36
N SER A 109 5.34 -5.10 -0.83
CA SER A 109 6.32 -4.19 -1.46
C SER A 109 6.78 -4.76 -2.80
N LEU A 110 7.13 -6.05 -2.86
CA LEU A 110 7.54 -6.73 -4.10
C LEU A 110 6.42 -6.71 -5.14
N LEU A 111 5.18 -6.97 -4.75
CA LEU A 111 4.02 -6.92 -5.64
C LEU A 111 3.84 -5.52 -6.24
N PHE A 112 4.03 -4.47 -5.44
CA PHE A 112 4.01 -3.09 -5.93
C PHE A 112 5.19 -2.77 -6.87
N ILE A 113 6.40 -3.25 -6.56
CA ILE A 113 7.58 -3.11 -7.45
C ILE A 113 7.31 -3.77 -8.79
N GLY A 114 6.90 -5.03 -8.78
CA GLY A 114 6.64 -5.80 -9.99
C GLY A 114 5.66 -5.06 -10.89
N ARG A 115 4.64 -4.43 -10.29
CA ARG A 115 3.69 -3.60 -11.04
C ARG A 115 4.32 -2.35 -11.65
N ILE A 116 5.16 -1.63 -10.91
CA ILE A 116 5.82 -0.42 -11.40
C ILE A 116 6.80 -0.76 -12.52
N VAL A 117 7.61 -1.81 -12.33
CA VAL A 117 8.54 -2.30 -13.35
C VAL A 117 7.77 -2.73 -14.60
N TYR A 118 6.70 -3.51 -14.46
CA TYR A 118 5.85 -3.90 -15.59
C TYR A 118 5.33 -2.68 -16.35
N ARG A 119 4.88 -1.64 -15.63
CA ARG A 119 4.36 -0.42 -16.25
C ARG A 119 5.45 0.38 -16.96
N LEU A 120 6.65 0.46 -16.38
CA LEU A 120 7.80 1.12 -17.00
C LEU A 120 8.26 0.38 -18.26
N VAL A 121 8.26 -0.96 -18.26
CA VAL A 121 8.60 -1.77 -19.42
C VAL A 121 7.56 -1.61 -20.53
N GLN A 122 6.26 -1.71 -20.19
CA GLN A 122 5.15 -1.43 -21.12
C GLN A 122 5.32 -0.06 -21.79
N PHE A 123 5.64 0.96 -21.00
CA PHE A 123 5.90 2.30 -21.50
C PHE A 123 7.14 2.37 -22.41
N TYR A 124 8.27 1.79 -21.99
CA TYR A 124 9.50 1.80 -22.79
C TYR A 124 9.34 1.11 -24.14
N LEU A 125 8.53 0.05 -24.20
CA LEU A 125 8.21 -0.67 -25.43
C LEU A 125 7.14 0.04 -26.28
N SER A 126 6.41 1.01 -25.71
CA SER A 126 5.39 1.77 -26.42
C SER A 126 6.03 2.91 -27.22
N SER A 127 5.83 2.94 -28.53
CA SER A 127 6.35 4.01 -29.41
C SER A 127 5.55 5.32 -29.35
N SER A 128 4.65 5.48 -28.37
CA SER A 128 3.70 6.60 -28.30
C SER A 128 4.23 7.75 -27.41
N PRO A 129 4.04 9.03 -27.80
CA PRO A 129 4.40 10.16 -26.97
C PRO A 129 3.68 10.14 -25.61
N LEU A 130 4.36 10.67 -24.60
CA LEU A 130 4.00 10.60 -23.18
C LEU A 130 2.80 11.51 -22.85
N VAL A 131 1.59 11.09 -23.22
CA VAL A 131 0.34 11.73 -22.78
C VAL A 131 -0.25 10.90 -21.66
N TRP A 132 -0.07 11.34 -20.41
CA TRP A 132 -0.78 10.75 -19.27
C TRP A 132 -2.25 11.14 -19.37
N THR A 133 -3.09 10.25 -19.88
CA THR A 133 -4.54 10.44 -19.73
C THR A 133 -4.95 9.89 -18.36
N PRO A 134 -5.92 10.51 -17.66
CA PRO A 134 -6.46 9.96 -16.41
C PRO A 134 -6.93 8.50 -16.55
N ASN A 135 -7.39 8.12 -17.75
CA ASN A 135 -7.78 6.76 -18.10
C ASN A 135 -6.62 5.75 -18.09
N ASP A 136 -5.38 6.18 -18.27
CA ASP A 136 -4.23 5.26 -18.30
C ASP A 136 -3.91 4.68 -16.91
N VAL A 137 -4.27 5.40 -15.84
CA VAL A 137 -3.98 4.99 -14.45
C VAL A 137 -5.15 4.17 -13.88
N SER A 138 -6.39 4.60 -14.13
CA SER A 138 -7.61 3.90 -13.71
C SER A 138 -8.07 2.79 -14.67
N GLY A 139 -7.61 2.80 -15.92
CA GLY A 139 -8.07 1.89 -16.98
C GLY A 139 -7.45 0.49 -16.99
N SER A 140 -6.63 0.14 -16.00
CA SER A 140 -6.05 -1.19 -15.91
C SER A 140 -6.58 -1.92 -14.68
N SER A 141 -7.42 -2.93 -14.91
CA SER A 141 -8.00 -3.80 -13.88
C SER A 141 -6.95 -4.35 -12.91
N LEU A 142 -5.75 -4.71 -13.40
CA LEU A 142 -4.67 -5.20 -12.53
C LEU A 142 -4.16 -4.12 -11.56
N THR A 143 -4.11 -2.85 -11.98
CA THR A 143 -3.73 -1.74 -11.07
C THR A 143 -4.78 -1.60 -9.97
N LEU A 144 -6.06 -1.63 -10.33
CA LEU A 144 -7.16 -1.52 -9.37
C LEU A 144 -7.18 -2.67 -8.38
N LEU A 145 -6.92 -3.89 -8.85
CA LEU A 145 -6.78 -5.07 -8.00
C LEU A 145 -5.64 -4.91 -7.00
N ILE A 146 -4.43 -4.57 -7.47
CA ILE A 146 -3.25 -4.38 -6.62
C ILE A 146 -3.47 -3.25 -5.61
N PHE A 147 -4.06 -2.14 -6.07
CA PHE A 147 -4.40 -1.02 -5.20
C PHE A 147 -5.42 -1.42 -4.14
N GLY A 148 -6.47 -2.17 -4.52
CA GLY A 148 -7.46 -2.74 -3.62
C GLY A 148 -6.81 -3.60 -2.53
N ILE A 149 -5.90 -4.51 -2.92
CA ILE A 149 -5.15 -5.35 -1.97
C ILE A 149 -4.37 -4.50 -0.97
N LEU A 150 -3.57 -3.56 -1.48
CA LEU A 150 -2.70 -2.74 -0.64
C LEU A 150 -3.51 -1.86 0.31
N ALA A 151 -4.47 -1.11 -0.22
CA ALA A 151 -5.28 -0.20 0.57
C ALA A 151 -6.08 -0.94 1.64
N ALA A 152 -6.77 -2.03 1.27
CA ALA A 152 -7.57 -2.80 2.22
C ALA A 152 -6.69 -3.51 3.27
N TYR A 153 -5.50 -3.99 2.89
CA TYR A 153 -4.51 -4.50 3.84
C TYR A 153 -4.13 -3.43 4.86
N TYR A 154 -3.74 -2.22 4.43
CA TYR A 154 -3.30 -1.17 5.35
C TYR A 154 -4.41 -0.67 6.25
N VAL A 155 -5.64 -0.53 5.72
CA VAL A 155 -6.81 -0.15 6.51
C VAL A 155 -7.11 -1.22 7.56
N THR A 156 -7.22 -2.48 7.17
CA THR A 156 -7.49 -3.60 8.08
C THR A 156 -6.39 -3.74 9.14
N TYR A 157 -5.14 -3.58 8.73
CA TYR A 157 -4.00 -3.58 9.63
C TYR A 157 -4.07 -2.42 10.64
N ALA A 158 -4.35 -1.20 10.19
CA ALA A 158 -4.50 -0.04 11.05
C ALA A 158 -5.68 -0.18 12.04
N ILE A 159 -6.81 -0.74 11.59
CA ILE A 159 -7.99 -0.98 12.43
C ILE A 159 -7.65 -1.96 13.56
N GLY A 160 -7.03 -3.11 13.27
CA GLY A 160 -6.71 -4.06 14.34
C GLY A 160 -5.69 -3.51 15.35
N LEU A 161 -4.79 -2.64 14.91
CA LEU A 161 -3.85 -1.96 15.80
C LEU A 161 -4.56 -0.97 16.75
N LEU A 162 -5.58 -0.27 16.24
CA LEU A 162 -6.46 0.55 17.07
C LEU A 162 -7.30 -0.31 18.02
N ARG A 163 -7.90 -1.41 17.55
CA ARG A 163 -8.69 -2.33 18.38
C ARG A 163 -7.88 -2.87 19.55
N TRP A 164 -6.64 -3.32 19.29
CA TRP A 164 -5.73 -3.75 20.35
C TRP A 164 -5.48 -2.64 21.36
N ARG A 165 -5.12 -1.43 20.91
CA ARG A 165 -4.89 -0.27 21.78
C ARG A 165 -6.09 0.08 22.65
N TYR A 166 -7.31 0.04 22.11
CA TYR A 166 -8.52 0.28 22.90
C TYR A 166 -8.76 -0.83 23.93
N GLY A 167 -8.52 -2.09 23.57
CA GLY A 167 -8.58 -3.22 24.51
C GLY A 167 -7.61 -3.07 25.69
N VAL A 168 -6.35 -2.68 25.42
CA VAL A 168 -5.37 -2.43 26.49
C VAL A 168 -5.82 -1.32 27.43
N ARG A 169 -6.35 -0.23 26.88
CA ARG A 169 -6.82 0.92 27.68
C ARG A 169 -7.96 0.55 28.62
N LEU A 170 -8.92 -0.25 28.13
CA LEU A 170 -10.06 -0.69 28.92
C LEU A 170 -9.62 -1.59 30.09
N ASN A 171 -8.68 -2.50 29.85
CA ASN A 171 -8.14 -3.38 30.90
C ASN A 171 -7.40 -2.60 31.98
N ASN A 172 -6.65 -1.56 31.60
CA ASN A 172 -5.93 -0.72 32.56
C ASN A 172 -6.84 0.21 33.38
N THR A 173 -8.05 0.52 32.91
CA THR A 173 -9.04 1.30 33.68
C THR A 173 -9.90 0.46 34.61
N ALA A 174 -9.93 -0.87 34.40
CA ALA A 174 -10.72 -1.80 35.19
C ALA A 174 -9.92 -2.49 36.32
N ALA A 175 -8.60 -2.28 36.36
CA ALA A 175 -7.68 -2.72 37.40
C ALA A 175 -7.34 -1.56 38.34
#